data_AF-A0A3R9Q0C0-F1
#
_entry.id   AF-A0A3R9Q0C0-F1
#
_cell.length_a   1.000
_cell.length_b   1.000
_cell.length_c   1.000
_cell.angle_alpha   90.00
_cell.angle_beta   90.00
_cell.angle_gamma   90.00
#
_symmetry.space_group_name_H-M   'P 1'
#
loop_
_entity.id
_entity.type
_entity.pdbx_description
1 polymer ?
#
loop_
_entity_poly.entity_id
_entity_poly.type
_entity_poly.pdbx_seq_one_letter_code
_entity_poly.pdbx_strand_id
1 'polypeptide(L)'
;MDEERKDIIVKEIKYWKDNQLLPEHYCNFLLMLYTEGEEAEDLESAETTEAPSSNKIGLPFGILFLAFVSLSLTFIITYFTSFSLMVQTLSHICLSILVFTMAVYIKKKDLILFHILVSVGALILFLGSTTSVMRFEENDFLLSFTILLNCSVWLMAGFYWKLPYLKWAGGAGIMLAVLFYILT
;
A
#
# COMPACT_ATOMS: atom_id res chain seq x y z
N MET A 1 4.52 55.69 -5.14
CA MET A 1 5.72 55.08 -5.74
C MET A 1 5.80 55.62 -7.15
N ASP A 2 6.99 55.84 -7.69
CA ASP A 2 7.13 56.27 -9.09
C ASP A 2 6.70 55.13 -10.02
N GLU A 3 5.70 55.34 -10.86
CA GLU A 3 5.10 54.31 -11.73
C GLU A 3 6.16 53.73 -12.68
N GLU A 4 7.10 54.55 -13.15
CA GLU A 4 8.22 54.11 -14.00
C GLU A 4 9.11 53.08 -13.27
N ARG A 5 9.30 53.23 -11.96
CA ARG A 5 10.10 52.29 -11.17
C ARG A 5 9.37 50.97 -10.93
N LYS A 6 8.04 51.00 -10.81
CA LYS A 6 7.20 49.80 -10.68
C LYS A 6 7.30 48.95 -11.95
N ASP A 7 7.20 49.57 -13.12
CA ASP A 7 7.29 48.88 -14.41
C ASP A 7 8.65 48.23 -14.66
N ILE A 8 9.74 48.89 -14.23
CA ILE A 8 11.09 48.32 -14.33
C ILE A 8 11.21 47.07 -13.46
N ILE A 9 10.73 47.11 -12.22
CA ILE A 9 10.77 45.98 -11.28
C ILE A 9 9.95 44.80 -11.82
N VAL A 10 8.76 45.05 -12.36
CA VAL A 10 7.91 44.00 -12.95
C VAL A 10 8.62 43.32 -14.14
N LYS A 11 9.29 44.09 -15.00
CA LYS A 11 10.07 43.53 -16.13
C LYS A 11 11.24 42.67 -15.65
N GLU A 12 11.95 43.09 -14.59
CA GLU A 12 13.03 42.30 -14.01
C GLU A 12 12.53 40.98 -13.40
N ILE A 13 11.39 41.00 -12.70
CA ILE A 13 10.81 39.77 -12.13
C ILE A 13 10.38 38.80 -13.24
N LYS A 14 9.78 39.31 -14.34
CA LYS A 14 9.46 38.49 -15.53
C LYS A 14 10.73 37.88 -16.12
N TYR A 15 11.81 38.66 -16.25
CA TYR A 15 13.12 38.15 -16.69
C TYR A 15 13.70 37.07 -15.75
N TRP A 16 13.57 37.22 -14.43
CA TRP A 16 14.01 36.21 -13.47
C TRP A 16 13.22 34.91 -13.57
N LYS A 17 11.91 35.01 -13.84
CA LYS A 17 11.02 33.86 -14.07
C LYS A 17 11.43 33.09 -15.33
N ASP A 18 11.60 33.80 -16.46
CA ASP A 18 11.95 33.18 -17.75
C ASP A 18 13.32 32.48 -17.72
N ASN A 19 14.28 33.04 -16.98
CA ASN A 19 15.63 32.49 -16.86
C ASN A 19 15.83 31.57 -15.63
N GLN A 20 14.76 31.24 -14.90
CA GLN A 20 14.80 30.40 -13.68
C GLN A 20 15.82 30.87 -12.63
N LEU A 21 16.06 32.18 -12.53
CA LEU A 21 17.00 32.77 -11.57
C LEU A 21 16.43 32.76 -10.15
N LEU A 22 15.10 32.69 -10.02
CA LEU A 22 14.37 32.50 -8.77
C LEU A 22 13.30 31.41 -8.95
N PRO A 23 12.99 30.64 -7.90
CA PRO A 23 11.88 29.70 -7.94
C PRO A 23 10.55 30.40 -8.22
N GLU A 24 9.72 29.80 -9.06
CA GLU A 24 8.54 30.41 -9.66
C GLU A 24 7.54 30.97 -8.64
N HIS A 25 7.33 30.27 -7.52
CA HIS A 25 6.45 30.73 -6.45
C HIS A 25 6.88 32.11 -5.87
N TYR A 26 8.18 32.42 -5.84
CA TYR A 26 8.66 33.72 -5.37
C TYR A 26 8.45 34.81 -6.43
N CYS A 27 8.65 34.51 -7.71
CA CYS A 27 8.34 35.45 -8.79
C CYS A 27 6.85 35.78 -8.82
N ASN A 28 5.98 34.79 -8.65
CA ASN A 28 4.53 34.99 -8.61
C ASN A 28 4.09 35.82 -7.39
N PHE A 29 4.69 35.59 -6.22
CA PHE A 29 4.46 36.42 -5.03
C PHE A 29 4.87 37.88 -5.25
N LEU A 30 6.05 38.11 -5.82
CA LEU A 30 6.53 39.47 -6.10
C LEU A 30 5.69 40.17 -7.17
N LEU A 31 5.31 39.46 -8.24
CA LEU A 31 4.43 40.02 -9.27
C LEU A 31 3.09 40.43 -8.66
N MET A 32 2.42 39.58 -7.89
CA MET A 32 1.17 39.95 -7.20
C MET A 32 1.33 41.16 -6.27
N LEU A 33 2.47 41.24 -5.57
CA LEU A 33 2.75 42.34 -4.66
C LEU A 33 2.94 43.67 -5.40
N TYR A 34 3.61 43.66 -6.55
CA TYR A 34 3.90 44.87 -7.32
C TYR A 34 2.80 45.24 -8.30
N THR A 35 2.03 44.28 -8.82
CA THR A 35 0.91 44.54 -9.75
C THR A 35 -0.41 44.78 -9.01
N GLU A 36 -0.45 44.67 -7.68
CA GLU A 36 -1.64 44.93 -6.84
C GLU A 36 -2.89 44.13 -7.28
N GLY A 37 -2.69 43.04 -8.03
CA GLY A 37 -3.75 42.20 -8.58
C GLY A 37 -4.24 42.57 -9.99
N GLU A 38 -3.70 43.61 -10.63
CA GLU A 38 -4.12 44.07 -11.97
C GLU A 38 -3.72 43.09 -13.10
N GLU A 39 -2.62 42.35 -12.94
CA GLU A 39 -2.13 41.33 -13.91
C GLU A 39 -2.45 39.87 -13.47
N ALA A 40 -3.35 39.67 -12.51
CA ALA A 40 -3.67 38.32 -12.01
C ALA A 40 -4.27 37.39 -13.09
N GLU A 41 -4.92 37.97 -14.11
CA GLU A 41 -5.55 37.20 -15.21
C GLU A 41 -4.51 36.65 -16.22
N ASP A 42 -3.38 37.34 -16.42
CA ASP A 42 -2.33 36.89 -17.34
C ASP A 42 -1.43 35.82 -16.72
N LEU A 43 -1.30 35.78 -15.39
CA LEU A 43 -0.55 34.76 -14.67
C LEU A 43 -1.28 33.41 -14.60
N GLU A 44 -2.61 33.42 -14.48
CA GLU A 44 -3.43 32.19 -14.49
C GLU A 44 -3.34 31.43 -15.82
N SER A 45 -3.13 32.13 -16.93
CA SER A 45 -3.06 31.51 -18.25
C SER A 45 -1.72 30.78 -18.52
N ALA A 46 -0.62 31.22 -17.89
CA ALA A 46 0.69 30.58 -18.00
C ALA A 46 0.88 29.39 -17.02
N GLU A 47 0.11 29.31 -15.94
CA GLU A 47 0.17 28.22 -14.95
C GLU A 47 -0.57 26.93 -15.38
N THR A 48 -1.20 26.89 -16.55
CA THR A 48 -1.93 25.68 -17.02
C THR A 48 -1.07 24.63 -17.72
N THR A 49 0.26 24.80 -17.76
CA THR A 49 1.19 23.75 -18.22
C THR A 49 2.01 23.11 -17.10
N GLU A 50 1.46 23.07 -15.88
CA GLU A 50 1.77 21.97 -14.97
C GLU A 50 1.13 20.68 -15.53
N ALA A 51 1.94 19.88 -16.23
CA ALA A 51 1.59 18.52 -16.63
C ALA A 51 0.86 17.81 -15.49
N PRO A 52 -0.27 17.13 -15.74
CA PRO A 52 -1.09 16.60 -14.66
C PRO A 52 -0.25 15.54 -13.92
N SER A 53 0.13 15.84 -12.68
CA SER A 53 0.71 14.88 -11.73
C SER A 53 -0.35 13.88 -11.25
N SER A 54 -1.19 13.38 -12.17
CA SER A 54 -2.47 12.71 -11.93
C SER A 54 -2.39 11.25 -11.45
N ASN A 55 -1.29 10.81 -10.83
CA ASN A 55 -1.21 9.40 -10.43
C ASN A 55 -0.64 9.08 -9.05
N LYS A 56 -0.48 10.07 -8.16
CA LYS A 56 -0.02 9.78 -6.79
C LYS A 56 -1.11 9.17 -5.90
N ILE A 57 -2.39 9.43 -6.16
CA ILE A 57 -3.53 8.89 -5.38
C ILE A 57 -4.08 7.59 -5.96
N GLY A 58 -3.98 7.38 -7.28
CA GLY A 58 -4.51 6.18 -7.94
C GLY A 58 -3.75 4.90 -7.59
N LEU A 59 -2.42 4.97 -7.45
CA LEU A 59 -1.59 3.81 -7.14
C LEU A 59 -1.90 3.18 -5.77
N PRO A 60 -1.89 3.93 -4.63
CA PRO A 60 -2.19 3.33 -3.32
C PRO A 60 -3.63 2.79 -3.26
N PHE A 61 -4.59 3.48 -3.88
CA PHE A 61 -5.97 3.04 -3.95
C PHE A 61 -6.13 1.74 -4.76
N GLY A 62 -5.45 1.63 -5.91
CA GLY A 62 -5.46 0.42 -6.74
C GLY A 62 -4.82 -0.78 -6.04
N ILE A 63 -3.75 -0.56 -5.26
CA ILE A 63 -3.11 -1.62 -4.46
C ILE A 63 -4.05 -2.11 -3.36
N LEU A 64 -4.69 -1.18 -2.63
CA LEU A 64 -5.63 -1.53 -1.58
C LEU A 64 -6.84 -2.29 -2.14
N PHE A 65 -7.36 -1.84 -3.27
CA PHE A 65 -8.43 -2.52 -3.99
C PHE A 65 -8.00 -3.95 -4.41
N LEU A 66 -6.80 -4.10 -4.96
CA LEU A 66 -6.26 -5.42 -5.34
C LEU A 66 -6.12 -6.34 -4.12
N ALA A 67 -5.63 -5.83 -2.99
CA ALA A 67 -5.52 -6.61 -1.76
C ALA A 67 -6.89 -7.08 -1.27
N PHE A 68 -7.88 -6.19 -1.31
CA PHE A 68 -9.27 -6.50 -0.94
C PHE A 68 -9.89 -7.55 -1.89
N VAL A 69 -9.68 -7.41 -3.19
CA VAL A 69 -10.14 -8.38 -4.20
C VAL A 69 -9.48 -9.74 -3.99
N SER A 70 -8.17 -9.78 -3.73
CA SER A 70 -7.43 -11.03 -3.47
C SER A 70 -7.95 -11.75 -2.22
N LEU A 71 -8.24 -11.01 -1.15
CA LEU A 71 -8.82 -11.57 0.06
C LEU A 71 -10.25 -12.09 -0.19
N SER A 72 -11.08 -11.29 -0.87
CA SER A 72 -12.45 -11.68 -1.21
C SER A 72 -12.48 -12.94 -2.08
N LEU A 73 -11.57 -13.04 -3.05
CA LEU A 73 -11.46 -14.20 -3.92
C LEU A 73 -11.05 -15.46 -3.14
N THR A 74 -10.18 -15.34 -2.13
CA THR A 74 -9.82 -16.44 -1.22
C THR A 74 -11.05 -17.00 -0.49
N PHE A 75 -11.92 -16.13 0.00
CA PHE A 75 -13.19 -16.54 0.63
C PHE A 75 -14.12 -17.24 -0.36
N ILE A 76 -14.28 -16.67 -1.56
CA ILE A 76 -15.13 -17.25 -2.62
C ILE A 76 -14.62 -18.64 -3.00
N ILE A 77 -13.33 -18.79 -3.27
CA ILE A 77 -12.70 -20.07 -3.63
C ILE A 77 -12.88 -21.10 -2.52
N THR A 78 -12.75 -20.69 -1.26
CA THR A 78 -12.92 -21.59 -0.11
C THR A 78 -14.35 -22.09 0.05
N TYR A 79 -15.35 -21.22 -0.16
CA TYR A 79 -16.76 -21.59 -0.05
C TYR A 79 -17.27 -22.37 -1.26
N PHE A 80 -16.64 -22.19 -2.43
CA PHE A 80 -16.99 -22.89 -3.65
C PHE A 80 -16.35 -24.29 -3.66
N THR A 81 -16.94 -25.19 -2.86
CA THR A 81 -16.45 -26.56 -2.62
C THR A 81 -16.45 -27.46 -3.87
N SER A 82 -16.96 -27.01 -5.02
CA SER A 82 -16.93 -27.79 -6.27
C SER A 82 -15.55 -27.89 -6.91
N PHE A 83 -14.59 -27.03 -6.54
CA PHE A 83 -13.21 -27.13 -7.02
C PHE A 83 -12.46 -28.32 -6.39
N SER A 84 -11.55 -28.90 -7.16
CA SER A 84 -10.64 -29.92 -6.63
C SER A 84 -9.65 -29.28 -5.64
N LEU A 85 -9.19 -30.07 -4.67
CA LEU A 85 -8.24 -29.65 -3.65
C LEU A 85 -6.97 -29.04 -4.28
N MET A 86 -6.50 -29.63 -5.38
CA MET A 86 -5.33 -29.14 -6.12
C MET A 86 -5.54 -27.72 -6.69
N VAL A 87 -6.72 -27.40 -7.22
CA VAL A 87 -7.01 -26.06 -7.76
C VAL A 87 -7.19 -25.04 -6.62
N GLN A 88 -7.85 -25.44 -5.53
CA GLN A 88 -8.03 -24.60 -4.34
C GLN A 88 -6.70 -24.21 -3.68
N THR A 89 -5.82 -25.19 -3.44
CA THR A 89 -4.46 -24.94 -2.90
C THR A 89 -3.62 -24.05 -3.83
N LEU A 90 -3.58 -24.38 -5.12
CA LEU A 90 -2.77 -23.65 -6.10
C LEU A 90 -3.21 -22.19 -6.23
N SER A 91 -4.52 -21.93 -6.24
CA SER A 91 -5.04 -20.56 -6.31
C SER A 91 -4.69 -19.75 -5.07
N HIS A 92 -4.79 -20.30 -3.85
CA HIS A 92 -4.37 -19.62 -2.63
C HIS A 92 -2.86 -19.31 -2.63
N ILE A 93 -2.03 -20.25 -3.08
CA ILE A 93 -0.58 -20.05 -3.20
C ILE A 93 -0.29 -18.94 -4.22
N CYS A 94 -0.93 -18.98 -5.39
CA CYS A 94 -0.74 -17.98 -6.44
C CYS A 94 -1.13 -16.57 -5.96
N LEU A 95 -2.30 -16.44 -5.31
CA LEU A 95 -2.75 -15.17 -4.74
C LEU A 95 -1.80 -14.66 -3.65
N SER A 96 -1.33 -15.55 -2.77
CA SER A 96 -0.37 -15.17 -1.73
C SER A 96 0.96 -14.69 -2.32
N ILE A 97 1.51 -15.37 -3.34
CA ILE A 97 2.72 -14.96 -4.05
C ILE A 97 2.54 -13.59 -4.72
N LEU A 98 1.40 -13.37 -5.40
CA LEU A 98 1.08 -12.10 -6.03
C LEU A 98 1.06 -10.95 -5.01
N VAL A 99 0.40 -11.16 -3.87
CA VAL A 99 0.31 -10.16 -2.81
C VAL A 99 1.69 -9.89 -2.19
N PHE A 100 2.51 -10.92 -1.94
CA PHE A 100 3.85 -10.75 -1.39
C PHE A 100 4.83 -10.07 -2.36
N THR A 101 4.80 -10.42 -3.65
CA THR A 101 5.62 -9.75 -4.67
C THR A 101 5.27 -8.26 -4.77
N MET A 102 3.99 -7.93 -4.74
CA MET A 102 3.54 -6.54 -4.67
C MET A 102 4.02 -5.85 -3.38
N ALA A 103 4.00 -6.54 -2.23
CA ALA A 103 4.50 -5.97 -0.97
C ALA A 103 5.97 -5.59 -1.07
N VAL A 104 6.80 -6.45 -1.64
CA VAL A 104 8.23 -6.16 -1.87
C VAL A 104 8.42 -4.98 -2.81
N TYR A 105 7.60 -4.86 -3.87
CA TYR A 105 7.64 -3.74 -4.80
C TYR A 105 7.33 -2.39 -4.14
N ILE A 106 6.35 -2.37 -3.23
CA ILE A 106 5.86 -1.14 -2.58
C ILE A 106 6.69 -0.78 -1.34
N LYS A 107 7.48 -1.70 -0.80
CA LYS A 107 8.30 -1.50 0.41
C LYS A 107 9.12 -0.20 0.40
N LYS A 108 9.64 0.22 -0.76
CA LYS A 108 10.43 1.46 -0.89
C LYS A 108 9.58 2.73 -1.07
N LYS A 109 8.31 2.59 -1.46
CA LYS A 109 7.40 3.69 -1.77
C LYS A 109 6.52 4.06 -0.58
N ASP A 110 5.94 3.06 0.08
CA ASP A 110 4.99 3.24 1.17
C ASP A 110 5.11 2.08 2.17
N LEU A 111 5.54 2.40 3.39
CA LEU A 111 5.71 1.43 4.47
C LEU A 111 4.37 0.95 5.04
N ILE A 112 3.33 1.79 5.05
CA ILE A 112 2.02 1.45 5.59
C ILE A 112 1.36 0.41 4.67
N LEU A 113 1.39 0.65 3.35
CA LEU A 113 0.87 -0.32 2.38
C LEU A 113 1.65 -1.62 2.39
N PHE A 114 2.98 -1.57 2.58
CA PHE A 114 3.78 -2.78 2.77
C PHE A 114 3.26 -3.62 3.96
N HIS A 115 2.99 -3.00 5.10
CA HIS A 115 2.47 -3.70 6.27
C HIS A 115 1.10 -4.36 6.01
N ILE A 116 0.18 -3.62 5.40
CA ILE A 116 -1.16 -4.11 5.03
C ILE A 116 -1.01 -5.31 4.09
N LEU A 117 -0.18 -5.20 3.06
CA LEU A 117 -0.09 -6.22 2.03
C LEU A 117 0.59 -7.50 2.54
N VAL A 118 1.61 -7.39 3.40
CA VAL A 118 2.18 -8.54 4.12
C VAL A 118 1.14 -9.21 5.01
N SER A 119 0.31 -8.43 5.70
CA SER A 119 -0.75 -8.98 6.57
C SER A 119 -1.81 -9.74 5.77
N VAL A 120 -2.23 -9.21 4.62
CA VAL A 120 -3.21 -9.86 3.73
C VAL A 120 -2.61 -11.14 3.14
N GLY A 121 -1.36 -11.09 2.67
CA GLY A 121 -0.67 -12.27 2.12
C GLY A 121 -0.51 -13.40 3.15
N ALA A 122 -0.18 -13.04 4.40
CA ALA A 122 -0.08 -13.97 5.51
C ALA A 122 -1.45 -14.60 5.85
N LEU A 123 -2.52 -13.80 5.86
CA LEU A 123 -3.88 -14.28 6.12
C LEU A 123 -4.37 -15.24 5.04
N ILE A 124 -4.11 -14.93 3.75
CA ILE A 124 -4.45 -15.82 2.63
C ILE A 124 -3.73 -17.16 2.77
N LEU A 125 -2.44 -17.15 3.12
CA LEU A 125 -1.66 -18.36 3.31
C LEU A 125 -2.20 -19.22 4.47
N PHE A 126 -2.55 -18.57 5.58
CA PHE A 126 -3.15 -19.25 6.73
C PHE A 126 -4.49 -19.89 6.37
N LEU A 127 -5.42 -19.14 5.78
CA LEU A 127 -6.72 -19.66 5.35
C LEU A 127 -6.56 -20.79 4.32
N GLY A 128 -5.67 -20.61 3.36
CA GLY A 128 -5.43 -21.62 2.34
C GLY A 128 -4.86 -22.91 2.91
N SER A 129 -3.89 -22.83 3.83
CA SER A 129 -3.29 -24.02 4.43
C SER A 129 -4.26 -24.78 5.34
N THR A 130 -5.01 -24.09 6.20
CA THR A 130 -5.95 -24.75 7.14
C THR A 130 -7.11 -25.40 6.40
N THR A 131 -7.69 -24.72 5.40
CA THR A 131 -8.79 -25.27 4.59
C THR A 131 -8.36 -26.47 3.74
N SER A 132 -7.11 -26.45 3.24
CA SER A 132 -6.58 -27.56 2.46
C SER A 132 -6.31 -28.79 3.30
N VAL A 133 -5.81 -28.62 4.53
CA VAL A 133 -5.59 -29.73 5.46
C VAL A 133 -6.91 -30.35 5.90
N MET A 134 -7.89 -29.53 6.31
CA MET A 134 -9.24 -30.02 6.67
C MET A 134 -9.90 -30.82 5.55
N ARG A 135 -9.61 -30.47 4.29
CA ARG A 135 -10.19 -31.14 3.12
C ARG A 135 -9.41 -32.38 2.68
N PHE A 136 -8.12 -32.46 3.01
CA PHE A 136 -7.27 -33.61 2.68
C PHE A 136 -7.55 -34.76 3.64
N GLU A 137 -7.42 -34.49 4.94
CA GLU A 137 -7.71 -35.43 6.02
C GLU A 137 -8.30 -34.66 7.20
N GLU A 138 -9.44 -35.13 7.72
CA GLU A 138 -10.03 -34.65 8.96
C GLU A 138 -9.23 -35.16 10.17
N ASN A 139 -7.95 -34.75 10.24
CA ASN A 139 -7.04 -35.12 11.31
C ASN A 139 -6.66 -33.87 12.12
N ASP A 140 -7.17 -33.82 13.35
CA ASP A 140 -6.94 -32.73 14.30
C ASP A 140 -5.45 -32.48 14.58
N PHE A 141 -4.63 -33.54 14.51
CA PHE A 141 -3.19 -33.43 14.67
C PHE A 141 -2.54 -32.64 13.53
N LEU A 142 -2.88 -32.95 12.28
CA LEU A 142 -2.36 -32.25 11.10
C LEU A 142 -2.82 -30.79 11.07
N LEU A 143 -4.06 -30.52 11.49
CA LEU A 143 -4.59 -29.18 11.61
C LEU A 143 -3.84 -28.36 12.66
N SER A 144 -3.68 -28.90 13.89
CA SER A 144 -2.90 -28.24 14.95
C SER A 144 -1.46 -27.97 14.52
N PHE A 145 -0.81 -28.96 13.90
CA PHE A 145 0.54 -28.80 13.39
C PHE A 145 0.65 -27.69 12.32
N THR A 146 -0.33 -27.61 11.43
CA THR A 146 -0.39 -26.57 10.37
C THR A 146 -0.57 -25.17 10.96
N ILE A 147 -1.43 -25.02 11.97
CA ILE A 147 -1.61 -23.75 12.68
C ILE A 147 -0.30 -23.33 13.37
N LEU A 148 0.34 -24.25 14.10
CA LEU A 148 1.62 -23.99 14.78
C LEU A 148 2.71 -23.58 13.80
N LEU A 149 2.82 -24.24 12.64
CA LEU A 149 3.77 -23.87 11.59
C LEU A 149 3.51 -22.46 11.06
N ASN A 150 2.26 -22.13 10.72
CA ASN A 150 1.92 -20.79 10.24
C ASN A 150 2.26 -19.71 11.27
N CYS A 151 1.85 -19.91 12.53
CA CYS A 151 2.11 -18.94 13.60
C CYS A 151 3.60 -18.81 13.92
N SER A 152 4.38 -19.90 13.81
CA SER A 152 5.84 -19.87 13.95
C SER A 152 6.50 -19.07 12.82
N VAL A 153 6.06 -19.27 11.56
CA VAL A 153 6.52 -18.48 10.42
C VAL A 153 6.20 -17.00 10.62
N TRP A 154 5.01 -16.67 11.14
CA TRP A 154 4.62 -15.30 11.45
C TRP A 154 5.51 -14.68 12.54
N LEU A 155 5.81 -15.41 13.60
CA LEU A 155 6.74 -14.94 14.64
C LEU A 155 8.13 -14.70 14.07
N MET A 156 8.69 -15.65 13.33
CA MET A 156 10.01 -15.53 12.72
C MET A 156 10.09 -14.33 11.75
N ALA A 157 9.10 -14.20 10.87
CA ALA A 157 8.99 -13.06 9.95
C ALA A 157 8.80 -11.74 10.71
N GLY A 158 8.05 -11.76 11.81
CA GLY A 158 7.84 -10.61 12.68
C GLY A 158 9.10 -10.14 13.40
N PHE A 159 9.97 -11.08 13.80
CA PHE A 159 11.30 -10.76 14.32
C PHE A 159 12.24 -10.24 13.23
N TYR A 160 12.29 -10.92 12.08
CA TYR A 160 13.21 -10.57 10.98
C TYR A 160 12.91 -9.18 10.37
N TRP A 161 11.64 -8.89 10.10
CA TRP A 161 11.21 -7.61 9.52
C TRP A 161 10.74 -6.56 10.54
N LYS A 162 10.92 -6.82 11.84
CA LYS A 162 10.50 -5.94 12.94
C LYS A 162 9.02 -5.55 12.88
N LEU A 163 8.15 -6.47 12.47
CA LEU A 163 6.70 -6.28 12.34
C LEU A 163 6.01 -6.58 13.68
N PRO A 164 5.60 -5.58 14.48
CA PRO A 164 5.04 -5.83 15.82
C PRO A 164 3.74 -6.61 15.76
N TYR A 165 2.85 -6.30 14.82
CA TYR A 165 1.56 -6.97 14.66
C TYR A 165 1.72 -8.46 14.35
N LEU A 166 2.70 -8.84 13.52
CA LEU A 166 2.91 -10.24 13.15
C LEU A 166 3.49 -11.06 14.31
N LYS A 167 4.30 -10.43 15.16
CA LYS A 167 4.77 -11.03 16.42
C LYS A 167 3.63 -11.27 17.40
N TRP A 168 2.78 -10.27 17.61
CA TRP A 168 1.61 -10.41 18.50
C TRP A 168 0.62 -11.45 17.96
N ALA A 169 0.33 -11.43 16.66
CA ALA A 169 -0.56 -12.38 16.02
C ALA A 169 -0.02 -13.82 16.08
N GLY A 170 1.26 -14.03 15.76
CA GLY A 170 1.89 -15.34 15.85
C GLY A 170 1.98 -15.86 17.29
N GLY A 171 2.35 -15.00 18.25
CA GLY A 171 2.38 -15.34 19.68
C GLY A 171 1.00 -15.71 20.23
N ALA A 172 -0.02 -14.90 19.93
CA ALA A 172 -1.40 -15.19 20.31
C ALA A 172 -1.91 -16.48 19.65
N GLY A 173 -1.56 -16.71 18.38
CA GLY A 173 -1.93 -17.93 17.65
C GLY A 173 -1.32 -19.20 18.25
N ILE A 174 -0.02 -19.17 18.61
CA ILE A 174 0.61 -20.32 19.31
C ILE A 174 -0.03 -20.54 20.67
N MET A 175 -0.25 -19.47 21.44
CA MET A 175 -0.88 -19.59 22.76
C MET A 175 -2.28 -20.22 22.66
N LEU A 176 -3.10 -19.78 21.70
CA LEU A 176 -4.42 -20.36 21.45
C LEU A 176 -4.35 -21.82 20.99
N ALA A 177 -3.43 -22.15 20.09
CA ALA A 177 -3.26 -23.52 19.60
C ALA A 177 -2.85 -24.48 20.74
N VAL A 178 -1.94 -24.05 21.61
CA VAL A 178 -1.51 -24.84 22.79
C VAL A 178 -2.66 -24.99 23.78
N LEU A 179 -3.41 -23.93 24.07
CA LEU A 179 -4.58 -24.00 24.95
C LEU A 179 -5.65 -24.96 24.41
N PHE A 180 -5.91 -24.92 23.09
CA PHE A 180 -6.85 -25.82 22.44
C PHE A 180 -6.42 -27.29 22.57
N TYR A 181 -5.12 -27.57 22.36
CA TYR A 181 -4.57 -28.92 22.51
C TYR A 181 -4.61 -29.45 23.96
N ILE A 182 -4.51 -28.57 24.96
CA ILE A 182 -4.59 -28.97 26.38
C ILE A 182 -6.05 -29.20 26.82
N LEU A 183 -7.01 -28.49 26.23
CA LEU A 183 -8.43 -28.56 26.60
C LEU A 183 -9.17 -29.74 25.96
N THR A 184 -8.64 -30.31 24.88
CA THR A 184 -9.22 -31.43 24.12
C THR A 184 -8.58 -32.75 24.54
#